data_AF-A0A6N2END6-F1
#
_entry.id   AF-A0A6N2END6-F1
#
_cell.length_a   1.000
_cell.length_b   1.000
_cell.length_c   1.000
_cell.angle_alpha   90.00
_cell.angle_beta   90.00
_cell.angle_gamma   90.00
#
_symmetry.space_group_name_H-M   'P 1'
#
loop_
_entity.id
_entity.type
_entity.pdbx_description
1 polymer ?
#
loop_
_entity_poly.entity_id
_entity_poly.type
_entity_poly.pdbx_seq_one_letter_code
_entity_poly.pdbx_strand_id
1 'polypeptide(L)'
;RHRHFINAFGENLIVEHIENAVAAAQRETGATVGEFTAAPVYPHQGGRAGLELAVEFEKPPPDALDGATLEKFRDAFDRALKAQNVDYTTKRTSGVGMADPTISPLPVGAFHRWMESKGKLGGQHKCPRCANHREIIDDVLAVNKVTA
;
A
#
# COMPACT_ATOMS: atom_id res chain seq x y z
N ARG A 1 13.46 -18.41 6.52
CA ARG A 1 13.07 -17.27 5.66
C ARG A 1 11.63 -16.91 6.00
N HIS A 2 11.39 -15.83 6.74
CA HIS A 2 10.03 -15.35 6.98
C HIS A 2 9.43 -14.98 5.62
N ARG A 3 8.31 -15.59 5.24
CA ARG A 3 7.57 -15.18 4.05
C ARG A 3 6.91 -13.86 4.42
N HIS A 4 7.13 -12.81 3.64
CA HIS A 4 6.39 -11.58 3.79
C HIS A 4 5.00 -11.81 3.18
N PHE A 5 3.96 -11.73 4.01
CA PHE A 5 2.57 -11.88 3.62
C PHE A 5 1.69 -11.05 4.55
N ILE A 6 0.46 -10.78 4.11
CA ILE A 6 -0.62 -10.23 4.91
C ILE A 6 -1.69 -11.32 5.06
N ASN A 7 -2.04 -11.62 6.30
CA ASN A 7 -3.11 -12.56 6.63
C ASN A 7 -3.80 -12.12 7.94
N ALA A 8 -4.39 -10.94 7.94
CA ALA A 8 -5.07 -10.41 9.12
C ALA A 8 -6.52 -10.91 9.22
N PHE A 9 -7.14 -11.22 8.09
CA PHE A 9 -8.56 -11.58 7.96
C PHE A 9 -8.77 -12.93 7.26
N GLY A 10 -7.70 -13.65 6.93
CA GLY A 10 -7.74 -14.94 6.23
C GLY A 10 -7.43 -14.84 4.73
N GLU A 11 -6.92 -13.70 4.24
CA GLU A 11 -6.71 -13.39 2.83
C GLU A 11 -5.41 -13.94 2.22
N ASN A 12 -4.43 -14.37 3.03
CA ASN A 12 -3.18 -14.99 2.57
C ASN A 12 -2.47 -14.23 1.41
N LEU A 13 -2.39 -12.90 1.48
CA LEU A 13 -1.74 -12.08 0.45
C LEU A 13 -0.22 -12.15 0.57
N ILE A 14 0.46 -12.84 -0.34
CA ILE A 14 1.92 -12.80 -0.45
C ILE A 14 2.39 -11.52 -1.15
N VAL A 15 3.68 -11.16 -0.97
CA VAL A 15 4.29 -9.99 -1.63
C VAL A 15 4.04 -9.94 -3.13
N GLU A 16 4.17 -11.07 -3.83
CA GLU A 16 4.00 -11.13 -5.29
C GLU A 16 2.60 -10.68 -5.75
N HIS A 17 1.54 -11.02 -5.00
CA HIS A 17 0.19 -10.54 -5.32
C HIS A 17 0.12 -9.00 -5.28
N ILE A 18 0.76 -8.40 -4.28
CA ILE A 18 0.76 -6.95 -4.05
C ILE A 18 1.62 -6.26 -5.12
N GLU A 19 2.81 -6.78 -5.42
CA GLU A 19 3.69 -6.28 -6.48
C GLU A 19 2.99 -6.31 -7.85
N ASN A 20 2.37 -7.44 -8.20
CA ASN A 20 1.61 -7.58 -9.44
C ASN A 20 0.40 -6.63 -9.49
N ALA A 21 -0.27 -6.41 -8.36
CA ALA A 21 -1.41 -5.49 -8.28
C ALA A 21 -0.97 -4.03 -8.46
N VAL A 22 0.17 -3.63 -7.87
CA VAL A 22 0.77 -2.31 -8.10
C VAL A 22 1.15 -2.15 -9.56
N ALA A 23 1.83 -3.13 -10.16
CA ALA A 23 2.22 -3.08 -11.57
C ALA A 23 1.01 -3.00 -12.52
N ALA A 24 -0.08 -3.71 -12.21
CA ALA A 24 -1.33 -3.61 -12.97
C ALA A 24 -1.93 -2.20 -12.88
N ALA A 25 -1.96 -1.61 -11.69
CA ALA A 25 -2.45 -0.24 -11.47
C ALA A 25 -1.59 0.82 -12.17
N GLN A 26 -0.26 0.66 -12.15
CA GLN A 26 0.67 1.52 -12.91
C GLN A 26 0.37 1.47 -14.41
N ARG A 27 0.22 0.28 -14.97
CA ARG A 27 -0.05 0.09 -16.41
C ARG A 27 -1.39 0.70 -16.84
N GLU A 28 -2.41 0.62 -15.99
CA GLU A 28 -3.73 1.15 -16.29
C GLU A 28 -3.83 2.67 -16.16
N THR A 29 -3.09 3.26 -15.23
CA THR A 29 -3.14 4.71 -14.95
C THR A 29 -2.03 5.51 -15.60
N GLY A 30 -0.95 4.86 -16.05
CA GLY A 30 0.29 5.54 -16.47
C GLY A 30 1.05 6.18 -15.30
N ALA A 31 0.73 5.83 -14.05
CA ALA A 31 1.46 6.26 -12.88
C ALA A 31 2.79 5.52 -12.76
N THR A 32 3.81 6.24 -12.32
CA THR A 32 5.12 5.66 -11.99
C THR A 32 5.23 5.57 -10.47
N VAL A 33 5.42 4.36 -9.95
CA VAL A 33 5.60 4.09 -8.52
C VAL A 33 7.09 3.88 -8.25
N GLY A 34 7.62 4.59 -7.26
CA GLY A 34 9.02 4.45 -6.82
C GLY A 34 9.15 3.41 -5.71
N GLU A 35 8.46 3.63 -4.59
CA GLU A 35 8.51 2.75 -3.42
C GLU A 35 7.12 2.60 -2.79
N PHE A 36 6.86 1.45 -2.15
CA PHE A 36 5.57 1.20 -1.50
C PHE A 36 5.66 0.15 -0.39
N THR A 37 4.71 0.21 0.53
CA THR A 37 4.47 -0.82 1.53
C THR A 37 2.98 -0.98 1.80
N ALA A 38 2.54 -2.18 2.16
CA ALA A 38 1.14 -2.47 2.46
C ALA A 38 0.97 -3.10 3.85
N ALA A 39 -0.16 -2.80 4.50
CA ALA A 39 -0.54 -3.40 5.77
C ALA A 39 -2.06 -3.49 5.92
N PRO A 40 -2.57 -4.39 6.79
CA PRO A 40 -3.96 -4.40 7.21
C PRO A 40 -4.39 -3.06 7.83
N VAL A 41 -5.63 -2.68 7.56
CA VAL A 41 -6.38 -1.72 8.38
C VAL A 41 -7.16 -2.53 9.40
N TYR A 42 -6.73 -2.49 10.67
CA TYR A 42 -7.48 -3.10 11.75
C TYR A 42 -8.66 -2.19 12.13
N PRO A 43 -9.88 -2.74 12.25
CA PRO A 43 -11.04 -1.95 12.63
C PRO A 43 -10.84 -1.41 14.06
N HIS A 44 -10.93 -0.10 14.22
CA HIS A 44 -11.12 0.57 15.50
C HIS A 44 -12.53 1.15 15.54
N GLN A 45 -13.00 1.68 16.69
CA GLN A 45 -14.38 2.11 16.89
C GLN A 45 -14.98 2.86 15.68
N GLY A 46 -15.92 2.20 14.97
CA GLY A 46 -16.60 2.74 13.78
C GLY A 46 -15.89 2.56 12.42
N GLY A 47 -14.62 2.16 12.40
CA GLY A 47 -13.83 1.88 11.20
C GLY A 47 -14.00 0.45 10.69
N ARG A 48 -13.82 0.25 9.38
CA ARG A 48 -13.91 -1.07 8.73
C ARG A 48 -12.52 -1.69 8.56
N ALA A 49 -12.47 -3.01 8.65
CA ALA A 49 -11.31 -3.79 8.26
C ALA A 49 -10.98 -3.54 6.78
N GLY A 50 -9.69 -3.58 6.42
CA GLY A 50 -9.28 -3.32 5.04
C GLY A 50 -7.79 -3.55 4.80
N LEU A 51 -7.34 -3.08 3.65
CA LEU A 51 -5.94 -3.09 3.24
C LEU A 51 -5.54 -1.65 2.94
N GLU A 52 -4.36 -1.23 3.39
CA GLU A 52 -3.80 0.06 3.04
C GLU A 52 -2.49 -0.13 2.29
N LEU A 53 -2.32 0.62 1.21
CA LEU A 53 -1.10 0.72 0.41
C LEU A 53 -0.57 2.15 0.52
N ALA A 54 0.56 2.32 1.19
CA ALA A 54 1.29 3.57 1.16
C ALA A 54 2.27 3.54 -0.02
N VAL A 55 2.19 4.54 -0.90
CA VAL A 55 2.84 4.50 -2.21
C VAL A 55 3.45 5.85 -2.55
N GLU A 56 4.73 5.85 -2.89
CA GLU A 56 5.46 7.00 -3.40
C GLU A 56 5.42 6.99 -4.94
N PHE A 57 4.92 8.06 -5.53
CA PHE A 57 4.81 8.21 -6.99
C PHE A 57 5.93 9.11 -7.53
N GLU A 58 6.58 8.73 -8.63
CA GLU A 58 7.79 9.41 -9.17
C GLU A 58 7.52 10.66 -10.04
N LYS A 59 6.34 11.29 -9.99
CA LYS A 59 5.98 12.42 -10.89
C LYS A 59 5.80 13.77 -10.15
N PRO A 60 6.55 14.84 -10.50
CA PRO A 60 6.27 16.23 -10.10
C PRO A 60 5.31 16.95 -11.09
N PRO A 61 4.64 18.07 -10.73
CA PRO A 61 3.20 18.18 -10.97
C PRO A 61 2.80 19.34 -11.93
N PRO A 62 1.49 19.56 -12.15
CA PRO A 62 0.91 20.66 -11.37
C PRO A 62 0.11 20.24 -10.14
N ASP A 63 -0.57 19.09 -10.14
CA ASP A 63 -1.17 18.53 -8.92
C ASP A 63 -0.94 17.00 -8.86
N ALA A 64 -0.50 16.50 -7.68
CA ALA A 64 -0.35 15.07 -7.40
C ALA A 64 -1.59 14.30 -7.84
N LEU A 65 -1.43 13.05 -8.36
CA LEU A 65 -2.51 12.19 -8.90
C LEU A 65 -3.90 12.74 -8.58
N ASP A 66 -4.56 13.37 -9.57
CA ASP A 66 -5.90 13.90 -9.34
C ASP A 66 -6.80 12.80 -8.75
N GLY A 67 -7.83 13.20 -8.00
CA GLY A 67 -8.68 12.24 -7.27
C GLY A 67 -9.19 11.11 -8.17
N ALA A 68 -9.48 11.41 -9.44
CA ALA A 68 -9.92 10.44 -10.43
C ALA A 68 -8.83 9.42 -10.81
N THR A 69 -7.57 9.82 -10.95
CA THR A 69 -6.45 8.91 -11.24
C THR A 69 -6.15 8.04 -10.02
N LEU A 70 -6.22 8.61 -8.80
CA LEU A 70 -6.02 7.85 -7.57
C LEU A 70 -7.14 6.80 -7.37
N GLU A 71 -8.38 7.15 -7.67
CA GLU A 71 -9.51 6.21 -7.69
C GLU A 71 -9.31 5.09 -8.71
N LYS A 72 -8.90 5.43 -9.95
CA LYS A 72 -8.57 4.41 -10.97
C LYS A 72 -7.42 3.51 -10.53
N PHE A 73 -6.40 4.07 -9.87
CA PHE A 73 -5.29 3.29 -9.34
C PHE A 73 -5.77 2.31 -8.27
N ARG A 74 -6.58 2.77 -7.32
CA ARG A 74 -7.21 1.95 -6.29
C ARG A 74 -8.02 0.80 -6.89
N ASP A 75 -8.88 1.11 -7.87
CA ASP A 75 -9.78 0.14 -8.47
C ASP A 75 -9.01 -0.91 -9.28
N ALA A 76 -7.99 -0.49 -10.01
CA ALA A 76 -7.08 -1.39 -10.73
C ALA A 76 -6.31 -2.31 -9.78
N PHE A 77 -5.79 -1.75 -8.67
CA PHE A 77 -5.10 -2.49 -7.63
C PHE A 77 -6.02 -3.54 -6.97
N ASP A 78 -7.21 -3.15 -6.52
CA ASP A 78 -8.19 -4.04 -5.90
C ASP A 78 -8.63 -5.15 -6.85
N ARG A 79 -8.89 -4.82 -8.12
CA ARG A 79 -9.26 -5.80 -9.15
C ARG A 79 -8.13 -6.80 -9.40
N ALA A 80 -6.88 -6.34 -9.46
CA ALA A 80 -5.74 -7.21 -9.66
C ALA A 80 -5.51 -8.15 -8.46
N LEU A 81 -5.70 -7.68 -7.23
CA LEU A 81 -5.66 -8.57 -6.05
C LEU A 81 -6.77 -9.61 -6.08
N LYS A 82 -8.01 -9.20 -6.40
CA LYS A 82 -9.14 -10.12 -6.54
C LYS A 82 -8.88 -11.22 -7.59
N ALA A 83 -8.33 -10.84 -8.74
CA ALA A 83 -8.01 -11.78 -9.80
C ALA A 83 -6.96 -12.84 -9.41
N GLN A 84 -6.06 -12.51 -8.48
CA GLN A 84 -4.95 -13.38 -8.06
C GLN A 84 -5.28 -14.21 -6.82
N ASN A 85 -6.20 -13.75 -5.96
CA ASN A 85 -6.43 -14.35 -4.65
C ASN A 85 -7.92 -14.49 -4.31
N VAL A 86 -8.36 -15.74 -4.18
CA VAL A 86 -9.76 -16.11 -3.89
C VAL A 86 -10.18 -15.76 -2.47
N ASP A 87 -9.27 -15.85 -1.49
CA ASP A 87 -9.55 -15.51 -0.10
C ASP A 87 -9.79 -14.00 0.03
N TYR A 88 -8.91 -13.18 -0.56
CA TYR A 88 -9.07 -11.73 -0.65
C TYR A 88 -10.40 -11.35 -1.35
N THR A 89 -10.71 -12.00 -2.47
CA THR A 89 -11.98 -11.80 -3.19
C THR A 89 -13.19 -12.09 -2.30
N THR A 90 -13.15 -13.21 -1.58
CA THR A 90 -14.21 -13.61 -0.65
C THR A 90 -14.40 -12.56 0.45
N LYS A 91 -13.32 -12.06 1.05
CA LYS A 91 -13.37 -11.02 2.09
C LYS A 91 -13.89 -9.68 1.56
N ARG A 92 -13.57 -9.33 0.30
CA ARG A 92 -14.00 -8.11 -0.37
C ARG A 92 -15.40 -8.18 -0.96
N THR A 93 -16.03 -9.34 -1.01
CA THR A 93 -17.36 -9.51 -1.61
C THR A 93 -18.39 -8.67 -0.85
N SER A 94 -19.12 -7.82 -1.57
CA SER A 94 -20.09 -6.85 -1.04
C SER A 94 -19.52 -5.88 0.02
N GLY A 95 -18.19 -5.77 0.13
CA GLY A 95 -17.49 -4.97 1.13
C GLY A 95 -17.64 -5.44 2.58
N VAL A 96 -18.38 -6.53 2.86
CA VAL A 96 -18.81 -6.90 4.23
C VAL A 96 -17.62 -7.31 5.09
N GLY A 97 -16.69 -8.11 4.55
CA GLY A 97 -15.51 -8.57 5.30
C GLY A 97 -14.36 -7.55 5.31
N MET A 98 -14.16 -6.85 4.20
CA MET A 98 -13.14 -5.81 4.04
C MET A 98 -13.69 -4.67 3.18
N ALA A 99 -13.43 -3.43 3.61
CA ALA A 99 -13.65 -2.23 2.81
C ALA A 99 -12.73 -2.21 1.58
N ASP A 100 -12.97 -1.26 0.68
CA ASP A 100 -12.08 -0.99 -0.44
C ASP A 100 -10.68 -0.65 0.06
N PRO A 101 -9.61 -1.03 -0.67
CA PRO A 101 -8.27 -0.72 -0.22
C PRO A 101 -8.07 0.79 -0.17
N THR A 102 -7.35 1.25 0.84
CA THR A 102 -6.93 2.65 0.97
C THR A 102 -5.61 2.83 0.24
N ILE A 103 -5.54 3.81 -0.67
CA ILE A 103 -4.29 4.21 -1.31
C ILE A 103 -3.83 5.51 -0.66
N SER A 104 -2.69 5.46 0.02
CA SER A 104 -2.11 6.58 0.74
C SER A 104 -0.90 7.11 -0.04
N PRO A 105 -1.09 8.13 -0.90
CA PRO A 105 0.01 8.68 -1.69
C PRO A 105 1.03 9.37 -0.77
N LEU A 106 2.30 9.21 -1.09
CA LEU A 106 3.43 9.81 -0.40
C LEU A 106 4.22 10.71 -1.36
N PRO A 107 4.76 11.85 -0.87
CA PRO A 107 5.67 12.67 -1.65
C PRO A 107 6.98 11.94 -1.89
N VAL A 108 7.64 12.26 -3.00
CA VAL A 108 8.96 11.72 -3.36
C VAL A 108 9.96 11.88 -2.19
N GLY A 109 10.71 10.82 -1.93
CA GLY A 109 11.69 10.74 -0.84
C GLY A 109 11.11 10.43 0.54
N ALA A 110 9.80 10.15 0.68
CA ALA A 110 9.20 9.76 1.96
C ALA A 110 9.84 8.49 2.53
N PHE A 111 10.02 7.46 1.70
CA PHE A 111 10.67 6.23 2.13
C PHE A 111 12.15 6.44 2.44
N HIS A 112 12.83 7.32 1.68
CA HIS A 112 14.21 7.70 1.97
C HIS A 112 14.34 8.34 3.35
N ARG A 113 13.53 9.37 3.65
CA ARG A 113 13.50 10.04 4.96
C ARG A 113 13.14 9.07 6.09
N TRP A 114 12.21 8.15 5.85
CA TRP A 114 11.89 7.10 6.82
C TRP A 114 13.09 6.19 7.08
N MET A 115 13.77 5.68 6.04
CA MET A 115 14.97 4.85 6.19
C MET A 115 16.08 5.60 6.94
N GLU A 116 16.26 6.88 6.65
CA GLU A 116 17.17 7.77 7.38
C GLU A 116 16.83 7.87 8.86
N SER A 117 15.55 8.12 9.21
CA SER A 117 15.11 8.19 10.61
C SER A 117 15.31 6.89 11.38
N LYS A 118 15.36 5.75 10.69
CA LYS A 118 15.63 4.43 11.28
C LYS A 118 17.12 4.11 11.37
N GLY A 119 18.00 5.03 10.96
CA GLY A 119 19.45 4.79 10.87
C GLY A 119 19.82 3.73 9.83
N LYS A 120 18.96 3.53 8.82
CA LYS A 120 19.09 2.52 7.76
C LYS A 120 19.38 3.15 6.40
N LEU A 121 19.88 4.39 6.38
CA LEU A 121 20.32 5.04 5.16
C LEU A 121 21.67 4.46 4.72
N GLY A 122 21.67 3.73 3.60
CA GLY A 122 22.85 2.99 3.10
C GLY A 122 22.83 1.49 3.46
N GLY A 123 23.43 0.66 2.59
CA GLY A 123 23.46 -0.81 2.71
C GLY A 123 22.40 -1.54 1.87
N GLN A 124 22.20 -2.85 2.13
CA GLN A 124 21.18 -3.70 1.47
C GLN A 124 19.78 -3.60 2.11
N HIS A 125 19.53 -2.61 2.97
CA HIS A 125 18.22 -2.45 3.61
C HIS A 125 17.20 -1.94 2.60
N LYS A 126 16.15 -2.74 2.38
CA LYS A 126 14.98 -2.38 1.56
C LYS A 126 13.75 -2.25 2.45
N CYS A 127 12.84 -1.36 2.08
CA CYS A 127 11.52 -1.30 2.72
C CYS A 127 10.79 -2.64 2.50
N PRO A 128 10.25 -3.28 3.56
CA PRO A 128 9.39 -4.43 3.37
C PRO A 128 8.14 -4.05 2.56
N ARG A 129 7.85 -4.80 1.50
CA ARG A 129 6.69 -4.58 0.63
C ARG A 129 5.36 -4.77 1.34
N CYS A 130 5.33 -5.59 2.39
CA CYS A 130 4.17 -5.73 3.25
C CYS A 130 4.52 -6.25 4.65
N ALA A 131 3.63 -6.00 5.60
CA ALA A 131 3.68 -6.54 6.95
C ALA A 131 2.27 -6.76 7.53
N ASN A 132 2.15 -7.70 8.48
CA ASN A 132 0.89 -7.87 9.24
C ASN A 132 0.71 -6.77 10.30
N HIS A 133 1.80 -6.30 10.91
CA HIS A 133 1.75 -5.15 11.82
C HIS A 133 1.78 -3.84 11.02
N ARG A 134 1.24 -2.78 11.61
CA ARG A 134 1.19 -1.45 10.97
C ARG A 134 2.41 -0.57 11.23
N GLU A 135 3.35 -0.96 12.08
CA GLU A 135 4.51 -0.12 12.47
C GLU A 135 5.24 0.51 11.26
N ILE A 136 5.49 -0.27 10.20
CA ILE A 136 6.21 0.22 9.01
C ILE A 136 5.38 1.25 8.25
N ILE A 137 4.11 0.94 7.94
CA ILE A 137 3.27 1.84 7.15
C ILE A 137 2.97 3.12 7.93
N ASP A 138 2.71 3.01 9.24
CA ASP A 138 2.40 4.14 10.11
C ASP A 138 3.62 5.05 10.27
N ASP A 139 4.82 4.49 10.42
CA ASP A 139 6.06 5.26 10.50
C ASP A 139 6.33 6.02 9.19
N VAL A 140 6.18 5.38 8.02
CA VAL A 140 6.39 6.03 6.73
C VAL A 140 5.38 7.16 6.52
N LEU A 141 4.11 6.94 6.88
CA LEU A 141 3.06 7.96 6.82
C LEU A 141 3.34 9.13 7.78
N ALA A 142 3.94 8.84 8.95
CA ALA A 142 4.24 9.85 9.97
C ALA A 142 5.41 10.77 9.58
N VAL A 143 6.37 10.30 8.77
CA VAL A 143 7.50 11.12 8.31
C VAL A 143 7.05 12.37 7.53
N ASN A 144 5.85 12.37 6.96
CA ASN A 144 5.28 13.53 6.29
C ASN A 144 4.62 14.54 7.23
N LYS A 145 4.32 14.16 8.48
CA LYS A 145 3.67 15.03 9.48
C LYS A 145 4.65 15.93 10.24
N VAL A 146 5.96 15.68 10.12
CA VAL A 146 7.00 16.39 10.88
C VAL A 146 7.56 17.61 10.12
N THR A 147 7.18 17.79 8.86
CA THR A 147 7.63 18.91 8.00
C THR A 147 6.52 19.90 7.64
N ALA A 148 5.51 20.05 8.49
CA ALA A 148 4.47 21.09 8.36
C ALA A 148 4.57 22.10 9.50
#